data_AF-A0A088T0M4-F1
#
_entry.id   AF-A0A088T0M4-F1
#
_cell.length_a   1.000
_cell.length_b   1.000
_cell.length_c   1.000
_cell.angle_alpha   90.00
_cell.angle_beta   90.00
_cell.angle_gamma   90.00
#
_symmetry.space_group_name_H-M   'P 1'
#
loop_
_entity.id
_entity.type
_entity.pdbx_description
1 polymer ?
#
loop_
_entity_poly.entity_id
_entity_poly.type
_entity_poly.pdbx_seq_one_letter_code
_entity_poly.pdbx_strand_id
1 'polypeptide(L)'
;MKKLYLVILIVLGIFLSSCSGESEGPVGINFESYINYDFEKATFNNTPEYDIIHGLHNYQLEFELLYSNAKSHDLLEKDLSETEINAFNALFTKLEGLNTHDEALFILSSSDFKTLLEGKGVEVTAFDIFTFNAIKNVFDTLNGQVRGVTKVTYLEKLLDLEIDSEDIEGLSLLQELISEIQHYQGYTEFRNLTFDEFLEYVDQQLNYVPSEVNIIKLEEAYIIIDLIE
;
A
#
# COMPACT_ATOMS: atom_id res chain seq x y z
N MET A 1 35.94 50.35 6.99
CA MET A 1 35.02 49.38 7.65
C MET A 1 33.54 49.53 7.26
N LYS A 2 33.00 50.74 6.99
CA LYS A 2 31.58 50.91 6.60
C LYS A 2 31.14 50.17 5.33
N LYS A 3 32.04 49.97 4.35
CA LYS A 3 31.74 49.25 3.10
C LYS A 3 31.61 47.73 3.28
N LEU A 4 32.20 47.16 4.33
CA LEU A 4 32.13 45.72 4.60
C LEU A 4 30.75 45.31 5.16
N TYR A 5 30.18 46.14 6.04
CA TYR A 5 28.86 45.92 6.62
C TYR A 5 27.74 45.90 5.57
N LEU A 6 27.87 46.72 4.51
CA LEU A 6 26.88 46.77 3.44
C LEU A 6 26.89 45.50 2.59
N VAL A 7 28.08 44.94 2.34
CA VAL A 7 28.23 43.66 1.63
C VAL A 7 27.69 42.50 2.47
N ILE A 8 27.96 42.48 3.78
CA ILE A 8 27.44 41.46 4.69
C ILE A 8 25.90 41.51 4.76
N LEU A 9 25.30 42.70 4.80
CA LEU A 9 23.84 42.86 4.80
C LEU A 9 23.18 42.41 3.49
N ILE A 10 23.83 42.66 2.34
CA ILE A 10 23.33 42.18 1.03
C ILE A 10 23.44 40.67 0.93
N VAL A 11 24.55 40.08 1.40
CA VAL A 11 24.73 38.62 1.43
C VAL A 11 23.72 37.96 2.37
N LEU A 12 23.48 38.52 3.56
CA LEU A 12 22.45 38.04 4.49
C LEU A 12 21.04 38.18 3.90
N GLY A 13 20.73 39.26 3.19
CA GLY A 13 19.45 39.45 2.52
C GLY A 13 19.16 38.39 1.46
N ILE A 14 20.20 37.99 0.70
CA ILE A 14 20.11 36.92 -0.31
C ILE A 14 19.96 35.54 0.36
N PHE A 15 20.69 35.27 1.45
CA PHE A 15 20.55 34.01 2.19
C PHE A 15 19.19 33.88 2.92
N LEU A 16 18.59 34.98 3.36
CA LEU A 16 17.27 34.97 4.00
C LEU A 16 16.10 34.88 3.02
N SER A 17 16.31 35.19 1.73
CA SER A 17 15.27 35.08 0.69
C SER A 17 15.29 33.75 -0.08
N SER A 18 16.27 32.86 0.20
CA SER A 18 16.33 31.50 -0.34
C SER A 18 15.90 30.41 0.66
N CYS A 19 15.29 30.80 1.78
CA CYS A 19 14.71 29.87 2.75
C CYS A 19 13.22 30.22 3.00
N SER A 20 12.46 30.55 1.96
CA SER A 20 11.04 30.22 1.98
C SER A 20 10.95 28.76 1.53
N GLY A 21 11.15 27.84 2.47
CA GLY A 21 10.54 26.53 2.28
C GLY A 21 9.06 26.81 2.11
N GLU A 22 8.54 26.56 0.91
CA GLU A 22 7.17 26.05 0.83
C GLU A 22 7.11 25.01 1.94
N SER A 23 6.28 25.25 2.96
CA SER A 23 5.87 24.13 3.80
C SER A 23 5.31 23.16 2.77
N GLU A 24 5.98 22.03 2.58
CA GLU A 24 5.38 20.90 1.90
C GLU A 24 4.03 20.75 2.60
N GLY A 25 2.96 21.16 1.92
CA GLY A 25 1.61 20.86 2.37
C GLY A 25 1.55 19.35 2.59
N PRO A 26 0.62 18.85 3.42
CA PRO A 26 0.48 17.41 3.61
C PRO A 26 0.53 16.75 2.24
N VAL A 27 1.49 15.84 2.03
CA VAL A 27 1.53 15.02 0.81
C VAL A 27 0.29 14.15 0.90
N GLY A 28 -0.82 14.70 0.39
CA GLY A 28 -2.11 14.04 0.40
C GLY A 28 -1.94 12.74 -0.37
N ILE A 29 -2.12 11.63 0.33
CA ILE A 29 -2.23 10.35 -0.34
C ILE A 29 -3.52 10.39 -1.14
N ASN A 30 -3.42 10.36 -2.47
CA ASN A 30 -4.59 10.23 -3.31
C ASN A 30 -5.10 8.78 -3.25
N PHE A 31 -6.37 8.57 -2.89
CA PHE A 31 -6.96 7.24 -2.88
C PHE A 31 -7.10 6.65 -4.29
N GLU A 32 -7.24 7.47 -5.32
CA GLU A 32 -7.28 7.01 -6.72
C GLU A 32 -5.89 6.73 -7.31
N SER A 33 -4.82 6.83 -6.52
CA SER A 33 -3.45 6.61 -7.00
C SER A 33 -3.15 5.13 -7.28
N TYR A 34 -2.03 4.89 -7.97
CA TYR A 34 -1.50 3.56 -8.23
C TYR A 34 -0.63 3.07 -7.05
N ILE A 35 -0.73 1.78 -6.75
CA ILE A 35 0.19 1.04 -5.89
C ILE A 35 1.07 0.13 -6.73
N ASN A 36 2.36 0.11 -6.39
CA ASN A 36 3.34 -0.70 -7.10
C ASN A 36 3.50 -2.06 -6.44
N TYR A 37 3.79 -3.07 -7.25
CA TYR A 37 4.09 -4.42 -6.78
C TYR A 37 5.55 -4.49 -6.31
N ASP A 38 5.76 -5.00 -5.09
CA ASP A 38 7.06 -5.34 -4.54
C ASP A 38 7.33 -6.82 -4.83
N PHE A 39 8.16 -7.07 -5.85
CA PHE A 39 8.51 -8.42 -6.29
C PHE A 39 9.38 -9.18 -5.27
N GLU A 40 10.05 -8.50 -4.34
CA GLU A 40 10.86 -9.16 -3.32
C GLU A 40 9.97 -9.75 -2.22
N LYS A 41 8.96 -8.99 -1.83
CA LYS A 41 7.98 -9.39 -0.81
C LYS A 41 6.80 -10.17 -1.38
N ALA A 42 6.51 -10.04 -2.68
CA ALA A 42 5.32 -10.54 -3.37
C ALA A 42 4.01 -9.88 -2.95
N THR A 43 4.09 -8.60 -2.57
CA THR A 43 2.90 -7.83 -2.21
C THR A 43 2.90 -6.42 -2.83
N PHE A 44 1.76 -5.75 -2.92
CA PHE A 44 1.68 -4.36 -3.35
C PHE A 44 2.09 -3.41 -2.21
N ASN A 45 3.38 -3.03 -2.18
CA ASN A 45 3.94 -2.19 -1.11
C ASN A 45 4.50 -0.89 -1.65
N ASN A 46 3.77 0.21 -1.42
CA ASN A 46 4.35 1.56 -1.38
C ASN A 46 3.42 2.54 -0.65
N THR A 47 2.53 2.03 0.19
CA THR A 47 1.55 2.84 0.90
C THR A 47 2.16 3.24 2.24
N PRO A 48 2.23 4.55 2.57
CA PRO A 48 2.64 5.01 3.89
C PRO A 48 1.74 4.45 5.00
N GLU A 49 2.19 4.44 6.25
CA GLU A 49 1.43 3.86 7.38
C GLU A 49 0.02 4.47 7.57
N TYR A 50 -0.18 5.69 7.09
CA TYR A 50 -1.45 6.45 7.17
C TYR A 50 -2.32 6.30 5.92
N ASP A 51 -1.96 5.41 5.01
CA ASP A 51 -2.78 5.02 3.88
C ASP A 51 -3.88 4.07 4.35
N ILE A 52 -5.12 4.27 3.92
CA ILE A 52 -6.25 3.45 4.40
C ILE A 52 -6.14 1.99 3.97
N ILE A 53 -5.33 1.68 2.95
CA ILE A 53 -5.01 0.32 2.52
C ILE A 53 -3.64 -0.16 3.00
N HIS A 54 -2.97 0.57 3.90
CA HIS A 54 -1.70 0.14 4.47
C HIS A 54 -1.85 -1.19 5.23
N GLY A 55 -0.82 -2.03 5.14
CA GLY A 55 -0.76 -3.32 5.84
C GLY A 55 -1.76 -4.37 5.35
N LEU A 56 -2.57 -4.04 4.34
CA LEU A 56 -3.46 -5.00 3.70
C LEU A 56 -2.62 -5.85 2.77
N HIS A 57 -2.55 -7.15 3.06
CA HIS A 57 -1.79 -8.08 2.28
C HIS A 57 -2.58 -9.38 2.08
N ASN A 58 -2.55 -9.90 0.85
CA ASN A 58 -3.01 -11.24 0.55
C ASN A 58 -2.21 -11.79 -0.64
N TYR A 59 -1.26 -12.68 -0.37
CA TYR A 59 -0.35 -13.16 -1.40
C TYR A 59 -1.05 -13.74 -2.63
N GLN A 60 -2.13 -14.48 -2.41
CA GLN A 60 -2.86 -15.13 -3.49
C GLN A 60 -3.57 -14.09 -4.37
N LEU A 61 -4.39 -13.22 -3.78
CA LEU A 61 -5.14 -12.21 -4.52
C LEU A 61 -4.21 -11.24 -5.24
N GLU A 62 -3.09 -10.91 -4.61
CA GLU A 62 -2.10 -9.99 -5.17
C GLU A 62 -1.32 -10.59 -6.33
N PHE A 63 -0.99 -11.87 -6.25
CA PHE A 63 -0.47 -12.59 -7.39
C PHE A 63 -1.50 -12.67 -8.53
N GLU A 64 -2.77 -12.94 -8.24
CA GLU A 64 -3.84 -12.95 -9.24
C GLU A 64 -3.98 -11.58 -9.93
N LEU A 65 -3.93 -10.48 -9.18
CA LEU A 65 -3.95 -9.11 -9.72
C LEU A 65 -2.74 -8.84 -10.61
N LEU A 66 -1.53 -9.14 -10.14
CA LEU A 66 -0.29 -8.99 -10.90
C LEU A 66 -0.37 -9.78 -12.21
N TYR A 67 -0.77 -11.05 -12.13
CA TYR A 67 -0.83 -11.95 -13.27
C TYR A 67 -1.90 -11.54 -14.28
N SER A 68 -3.09 -11.16 -13.82
CA SER A 68 -4.16 -10.64 -14.67
C SER A 68 -3.72 -9.38 -15.42
N ASN A 69 -3.09 -8.44 -14.72
CA ASN A 69 -2.56 -7.20 -15.30
C ASN A 69 -1.43 -7.50 -16.31
N ALA A 70 -0.50 -8.40 -15.99
CA ALA A 70 0.55 -8.81 -16.92
C ALA A 70 -0.03 -9.45 -18.19
N LYS A 71 -1.05 -10.28 -18.04
CA LYS A 71 -1.76 -10.93 -19.15
C LYS A 71 -2.51 -9.92 -20.02
N SER A 72 -3.23 -8.96 -19.44
CA SER A 72 -3.97 -7.95 -20.21
C SER A 72 -3.06 -7.03 -21.04
N HIS A 73 -1.78 -6.97 -20.69
CA HIS A 73 -0.76 -6.16 -21.36
C HIS A 73 0.23 -6.99 -22.19
N ASP A 74 -0.05 -8.27 -22.44
CA ASP A 74 0.81 -9.18 -23.23
C ASP A 74 2.28 -9.23 -22.73
N LEU A 75 2.51 -9.11 -21.41
CA LEU A 75 3.85 -9.09 -20.81
C LEU A 75 4.44 -10.49 -20.56
N LEU A 76 3.63 -11.53 -20.77
CA LEU A 76 4.01 -12.92 -20.54
C LEU A 76 4.30 -13.60 -21.88
N GLU A 77 5.46 -14.23 -22.00
CA GLU A 77 5.78 -15.05 -23.20
C GLU A 77 4.87 -16.28 -23.32
N LYS A 78 4.37 -16.78 -22.19
CA LYS A 78 3.50 -17.95 -22.09
C LYS A 78 2.58 -17.82 -20.90
N ASP A 79 1.30 -18.09 -21.12
CA ASP A 79 0.32 -18.25 -20.04
C ASP A 79 0.68 -19.44 -19.14
N LEU A 80 0.54 -19.24 -17.83
CA LEU A 80 0.55 -20.28 -16.83
C LEU A 80 -0.63 -21.22 -17.03
N SER A 81 -0.38 -22.51 -16.90
CA SER A 81 -1.42 -23.53 -16.85
C SER A 81 -2.18 -23.48 -15.52
N GLU A 82 -3.40 -24.03 -15.51
CA GLU A 82 -4.22 -24.16 -14.30
C GLU A 82 -3.48 -24.91 -13.17
N THR A 83 -2.67 -25.92 -13.53
CA THR A 83 -1.83 -26.65 -12.57
C THR A 83 -0.76 -25.76 -11.94
N GLU A 84 -0.13 -24.87 -12.72
CA GLU A 84 0.87 -23.92 -12.20
C GLU A 84 0.21 -22.91 -11.26
N ILE A 85 -0.94 -22.34 -11.65
CA ILE A 85 -1.70 -21.40 -10.82
C ILE A 85 -2.11 -22.05 -9.49
N ASN A 86 -2.64 -23.27 -9.53
CA ASN A 86 -3.03 -24.01 -8.33
C ASN A 86 -1.84 -24.31 -7.41
N ALA A 87 -0.67 -24.62 -7.99
CA ALA A 87 0.55 -24.83 -7.21
C ALA A 87 1.02 -23.53 -6.53
N PHE A 88 0.94 -22.40 -7.25
CA PHE A 88 1.36 -21.10 -6.74
C PHE A 88 0.44 -20.67 -5.59
N ASN A 89 -0.88 -20.74 -5.79
CA ASN A 89 -1.87 -20.44 -4.77
C ASN A 89 -1.67 -21.30 -3.51
N ALA A 90 -1.42 -22.61 -3.66
CA ALA A 90 -1.13 -23.47 -2.53
C ALA A 90 0.12 -23.06 -1.72
N LEU A 91 1.17 -22.55 -2.39
CA LEU A 91 2.35 -22.01 -1.71
C LEU A 91 2.02 -20.69 -1.02
N PHE A 92 1.33 -19.77 -1.68
CA PHE A 92 0.90 -18.50 -1.10
C PHE A 92 0.02 -18.69 0.12
N THR A 93 -0.94 -19.61 0.11
CA THR A 93 -1.75 -19.95 1.31
C THR A 93 -0.88 -20.41 2.48
N LYS A 94 0.21 -21.16 2.23
CA LYS A 94 1.15 -21.53 3.30
C LYS A 94 1.90 -20.33 3.86
N LEU A 95 2.29 -19.38 3.01
CA LEU A 95 2.99 -18.16 3.41
C LEU A 95 2.07 -17.22 4.21
N GLU A 96 0.82 -17.11 3.79
CA GLU A 96 -0.23 -16.33 4.46
C GLU A 96 -0.38 -16.74 5.92
N GLY A 97 -0.50 -18.04 6.19
CA GLY A 97 -0.63 -18.58 7.55
C GLY A 97 0.60 -18.36 8.45
N LEU A 98 1.70 -17.84 7.91
CA LEU A 98 2.95 -17.56 8.62
C LEU A 98 3.24 -16.06 8.79
N ASN A 99 2.34 -15.18 8.33
CA ASN A 99 2.46 -13.72 8.38
C ASN A 99 3.83 -13.22 7.88
N THR A 100 4.25 -13.66 6.69
CA THR A 100 5.58 -13.35 6.12
C THR A 100 5.59 -12.10 5.23
N HIS A 101 4.53 -11.30 5.20
CA HIS A 101 4.36 -10.17 4.27
C HIS A 101 5.49 -9.13 4.30
N ASP A 102 6.12 -8.96 5.46
CA ASP A 102 7.27 -8.05 5.62
C ASP A 102 8.61 -8.68 5.23
N GLU A 103 8.65 -9.99 5.00
CA GLU A 103 9.85 -10.73 4.64
C GLU A 103 10.06 -10.67 3.13
N ALA A 104 11.27 -10.31 2.70
CA ALA A 104 11.68 -10.35 1.30
C ALA A 104 11.90 -11.82 0.85
N LEU A 105 10.82 -12.59 0.75
CA LEU A 105 10.87 -14.03 0.51
C LEU A 105 11.53 -14.39 -0.81
N PHE A 106 11.30 -13.59 -1.85
CA PHE A 106 11.67 -13.94 -3.22
C PHE A 106 13.10 -13.51 -3.59
N ILE A 107 13.82 -12.80 -2.71
CA ILE A 107 15.28 -12.66 -2.83
C ILE A 107 16.04 -13.88 -2.28
N LEU A 108 15.38 -14.73 -1.47
CA LEU A 108 16.01 -15.86 -0.80
C LEU A 108 16.47 -16.95 -1.78
N SER A 109 17.53 -17.67 -1.40
CA SER A 109 17.87 -18.94 -2.06
C SER A 109 16.88 -20.04 -1.65
N SER A 110 16.78 -21.12 -2.43
CA SER A 110 15.97 -22.29 -2.06
C SER A 110 16.32 -22.86 -0.67
N SER A 111 17.59 -22.76 -0.26
CA SER A 111 18.04 -23.23 1.05
C SER A 111 17.59 -22.31 2.17
N ASP A 112 17.64 -21.00 1.95
CA ASP A 112 17.23 -20.00 2.95
C ASP A 112 15.72 -19.99 3.10
N PHE A 113 14.98 -20.05 1.99
CA PHE A 113 13.53 -20.21 1.99
C PHE A 113 13.09 -21.46 2.77
N LYS A 114 13.75 -22.60 2.51
CA LYS A 114 13.51 -23.83 3.26
C LYS A 114 13.75 -23.65 4.76
N THR A 115 14.90 -23.10 5.12
CA THR A 115 15.31 -22.91 6.52
C THR A 115 14.34 -21.99 7.26
N LEU A 116 13.88 -20.93 6.60
CA LEU A 116 12.91 -19.98 7.13
C LEU A 116 11.58 -20.68 7.46
N LEU A 117 11.00 -21.39 6.50
CA LEU A 117 9.70 -22.06 6.67
C LEU A 117 9.77 -23.21 7.69
N GLU A 118 10.81 -24.02 7.65
CA GLU A 118 11.02 -25.08 8.65
C GLU A 118 11.23 -24.49 10.05
N GLY A 119 11.90 -23.32 10.15
CA GLY A 119 12.03 -22.55 11.39
C GLY A 119 10.70 -22.06 11.96
N LYS A 120 9.69 -21.85 11.09
CA LYS A 120 8.30 -21.54 11.47
C LYS A 120 7.41 -22.79 11.62
N GLY A 121 8.00 -23.99 11.60
CA GLY A 121 7.29 -25.25 11.85
C GLY A 121 6.55 -25.82 10.64
N VAL A 122 6.82 -25.34 9.43
CA VAL A 122 6.22 -25.84 8.18
C VAL A 122 7.16 -26.81 7.48
N GLU A 123 6.65 -28.01 7.17
CA GLU A 123 7.39 -28.97 6.36
C GLU A 123 7.46 -28.49 4.91
N VAL A 124 8.68 -28.34 4.40
CA VAL A 124 8.94 -27.90 3.02
C VAL A 124 9.25 -29.09 2.14
N THR A 125 8.38 -29.35 1.16
CA THR A 125 8.56 -30.43 0.21
C THR A 125 9.45 -30.01 -0.96
N ALA A 126 9.96 -30.98 -1.72
CA ALA A 126 10.66 -30.68 -2.97
C ALA A 126 9.76 -29.90 -3.95
N PHE A 127 8.45 -30.22 -3.97
CA PHE A 127 7.48 -29.53 -4.80
C PHE A 127 7.37 -28.05 -4.43
N ASP A 128 7.34 -27.71 -3.14
CA ASP A 128 7.32 -26.31 -2.68
C ASP A 128 8.55 -25.54 -3.16
N ILE A 129 9.73 -26.17 -3.16
CA ILE A 129 10.96 -25.57 -3.68
C ILE A 129 10.89 -25.36 -5.19
N PHE A 130 10.36 -26.32 -5.95
CA PHE A 130 10.17 -26.15 -7.38
C PHE A 130 9.19 -25.00 -7.67
N THR A 131 8.07 -24.94 -6.95
CA THR A 131 7.07 -23.88 -7.06
C THR A 131 7.64 -22.51 -6.73
N PHE A 132 8.38 -22.39 -5.62
CA PHE A 132 9.05 -21.14 -5.22
C PHE A 132 9.98 -20.62 -6.33
N ASN A 133 10.82 -21.48 -6.90
CA ASN A 133 11.70 -21.07 -7.99
C ASN A 133 10.95 -20.72 -9.28
N ALA A 134 9.82 -21.38 -9.56
CA ALA A 134 8.98 -21.04 -10.69
C ALA A 134 8.35 -19.64 -10.53
N ILE A 135 7.84 -19.31 -9.34
CA ILE A 135 7.33 -17.96 -9.03
C ILE A 135 8.44 -16.92 -9.18
N LYS A 136 9.64 -17.18 -8.64
CA LYS A 136 10.79 -16.27 -8.82
C LYS A 136 11.06 -15.96 -10.29
N ASN A 137 11.06 -16.97 -11.15
CA ASN A 137 11.28 -16.75 -12.59
C ASN A 137 10.17 -15.89 -13.23
N VAL A 138 8.92 -16.05 -12.78
CA VAL A 138 7.80 -15.19 -13.22
C VAL A 138 8.03 -13.75 -12.76
N PHE A 139 8.40 -13.55 -11.49
CA PHE A 139 8.69 -12.22 -10.95
C PHE A 139 9.88 -11.55 -11.63
N ASP A 140 10.96 -12.29 -11.90
CA ASP A 140 12.12 -11.78 -12.63
C ASP A 140 11.75 -11.32 -14.05
N THR A 141 10.78 -12.00 -14.69
CA THR A 141 10.26 -11.60 -16.00
C THR A 141 9.43 -10.32 -15.91
N LEU A 142 8.56 -10.21 -14.90
CA LEU A 142 7.62 -9.10 -14.76
C LEU A 142 8.23 -7.84 -14.11
N ASN A 143 9.33 -7.98 -13.38
CA ASN A 143 9.97 -6.88 -12.67
C ASN A 143 10.39 -5.76 -13.64
N GLY A 144 9.93 -4.55 -13.35
CA GLY A 144 10.14 -3.38 -14.21
C GLY A 144 9.27 -3.31 -15.47
N GLN A 145 8.41 -4.29 -15.73
CA GLN A 145 7.49 -4.30 -16.88
C GLN A 145 6.05 -3.97 -16.49
N VAL A 146 5.58 -4.48 -15.34
CA VAL A 146 4.20 -4.29 -14.89
C VAL A 146 4.02 -2.88 -14.30
N ARG A 147 3.00 -2.17 -14.76
CA ARG A 147 2.52 -0.95 -14.12
C ARG A 147 1.63 -1.35 -12.94
N GLY A 148 1.75 -0.65 -11.82
CA GLY A 148 0.94 -0.88 -10.63
C GLY A 148 -0.57 -0.92 -10.90
N VAL A 149 -1.35 -1.30 -9.90
CA VAL A 149 -2.83 -1.26 -9.96
C VAL A 149 -3.33 -0.03 -9.21
N THR A 150 -4.52 0.49 -9.52
CA THR A 150 -5.12 1.55 -8.69
C THR A 150 -5.55 0.96 -7.35
N LYS A 151 -5.59 1.78 -6.29
CA LYS A 151 -6.07 1.31 -4.98
C LYS A 151 -7.52 0.89 -5.00
N VAL A 152 -8.35 1.54 -5.83
CA VAL A 152 -9.74 1.15 -6.05
C VAL A 152 -9.79 -0.29 -6.56
N THR A 153 -9.07 -0.62 -7.66
CA THR A 153 -9.02 -1.98 -8.20
C THR A 153 -8.45 -2.99 -7.21
N TYR A 154 -7.46 -2.57 -6.41
CA TYR A 154 -6.92 -3.41 -5.35
C TYR A 154 -7.98 -3.73 -4.28
N LEU A 155 -8.69 -2.71 -3.81
CA LEU A 155 -9.71 -2.86 -2.76
C LEU A 155 -10.94 -3.62 -3.25
N GLU A 156 -11.42 -3.36 -4.46
CA GLU A 156 -12.49 -4.12 -5.13
C GLU A 156 -12.18 -5.61 -5.15
N LYS A 157 -10.94 -5.97 -5.51
CA LYS A 157 -10.51 -7.36 -5.59
C LYS A 157 -10.29 -7.98 -4.20
N LEU A 158 -9.82 -7.21 -3.24
CA LEU A 158 -9.63 -7.66 -1.85
C LEU A 158 -10.97 -8.00 -1.20
N LEU A 159 -11.98 -7.15 -1.41
CA LEU A 159 -13.30 -7.25 -0.80
C LEU A 159 -14.33 -8.02 -1.65
N ASP A 160 -13.98 -8.39 -2.88
CA ASP A 160 -14.89 -9.00 -3.87
C ASP A 160 -16.18 -8.19 -4.07
N LEU A 161 -16.02 -6.87 -4.25
CA LEU A 161 -17.13 -5.92 -4.48
C LEU A 161 -16.77 -4.88 -5.55
N GLU A 162 -17.80 -4.27 -6.14
CA GLU A 162 -17.66 -3.13 -7.05
C GLU A 162 -17.75 -1.84 -6.22
N ILE A 163 -16.77 -0.94 -6.37
CA ILE A 163 -16.73 0.35 -5.67
C ILE A 163 -17.19 1.43 -6.64
N ASP A 164 -18.30 2.08 -6.35
CA ASP A 164 -18.84 3.11 -7.24
C ASP A 164 -18.24 4.50 -7.00
N SER A 165 -18.68 5.50 -7.76
CA SER A 165 -18.15 6.86 -7.66
C SER A 165 -18.46 7.53 -6.32
N GLU A 166 -19.60 7.25 -5.69
CA GLU A 166 -19.96 7.82 -4.39
C GLU A 166 -19.08 7.21 -3.31
N ASP A 167 -18.83 5.90 -3.38
CA ASP A 167 -17.89 5.19 -2.50
C ASP A 167 -16.47 5.76 -2.63
N ILE A 168 -15.99 5.99 -3.87
CA ILE A 168 -14.66 6.58 -4.12
C ILE A 168 -14.53 7.97 -3.51
N GLU A 169 -15.58 8.81 -3.60
CA GLU A 169 -15.58 10.13 -2.97
C GLU A 169 -15.49 10.02 -1.44
N GLY A 170 -16.22 9.09 -0.83
CA GLY A 170 -16.16 8.82 0.60
C GLY A 170 -14.78 8.33 1.05
N LEU A 171 -14.22 7.33 0.36
CA LEU A 171 -12.89 6.78 0.64
C LEU A 171 -11.78 7.81 0.46
N SER A 172 -11.90 8.67 -0.56
CA SER A 172 -10.96 9.78 -0.78
C SER A 172 -11.02 10.80 0.34
N LEU A 173 -12.22 11.16 0.81
CA LEU A 173 -12.40 12.07 1.94
C LEU A 173 -11.86 11.46 3.24
N LEU A 174 -12.09 10.17 3.49
CA LEU A 174 -11.54 9.45 4.63
C LEU A 174 -10.00 9.47 4.62
N GLN A 175 -9.39 9.14 3.47
CA GLN A 175 -7.93 9.18 3.29
C GLN A 175 -7.36 10.60 3.48
N GLU A 176 -8.05 11.64 3.00
CA GLU A 176 -7.65 13.03 3.16
C GLU A 176 -7.58 13.40 4.65
N LEU A 177 -8.66 13.15 5.40
CA LEU A 177 -8.73 13.46 6.83
C LEU A 177 -7.67 12.70 7.64
N ILE A 178 -7.44 11.42 7.33
CA ILE A 178 -6.39 10.63 7.99
C ILE A 178 -5.00 11.20 7.66
N SER A 179 -4.77 11.60 6.42
CA SER A 179 -3.48 12.21 6.00
C SER A 179 -3.24 13.55 6.70
N GLU A 180 -4.29 14.35 6.89
CA GLU A 180 -4.19 15.63 7.61
C GLU A 180 -3.91 15.40 9.10
N ILE A 181 -4.63 14.49 9.74
CA ILE A 181 -4.39 14.10 11.13
C ILE A 181 -2.95 13.63 11.30
N GLN A 182 -2.46 12.75 10.41
CA GLN A 182 -1.08 12.27 10.41
C GLN A 182 -0.08 13.43 10.34
N HIS A 183 -0.31 14.38 9.44
CA HIS A 183 0.59 15.50 9.22
C HIS A 183 0.73 16.39 10.46
N TYR A 184 -0.36 16.61 11.20
CA TYR A 184 -0.38 17.52 12.34
C TYR A 184 -0.07 16.84 13.70
N GLN A 185 -0.47 15.59 13.88
CA GLN A 185 -0.44 14.90 15.19
C GLN A 185 0.40 13.63 15.21
N GLY A 186 0.83 13.14 14.03
CA GLY A 186 1.53 11.87 13.88
C GLY A 186 0.58 10.66 13.76
N TYR A 187 1.15 9.47 13.89
CA TYR A 187 0.45 8.21 13.61
C TYR A 187 -0.77 7.98 14.50
N THR A 188 -1.90 7.69 13.86
CA THR A 188 -3.13 7.22 14.50
C THR A 188 -3.62 5.97 13.79
N GLU A 189 -3.85 4.91 14.55
CA GLU A 189 -4.48 3.69 14.04
C GLU A 189 -6.01 3.87 13.99
N PHE A 190 -6.49 4.58 12.97
CA PHE A 190 -7.91 4.98 12.86
C PHE A 190 -8.86 3.78 12.84
N ARG A 191 -8.43 2.61 12.33
CA ARG A 191 -9.23 1.39 12.28
C ARG A 191 -9.63 0.85 13.66
N ASN A 192 -9.00 1.31 14.74
CA ASN A 192 -9.37 0.94 16.11
C ASN A 192 -10.45 1.87 16.71
N LEU A 193 -10.85 2.92 15.98
CA LEU A 193 -11.90 3.85 16.41
C LEU A 193 -13.22 3.45 15.76
N THR A 194 -14.31 3.53 16.53
CA THR A 194 -15.66 3.57 15.97
C THR A 194 -15.84 4.83 15.11
N PHE A 195 -16.85 4.82 14.24
CA PHE A 195 -17.14 5.99 13.39
C PHE A 195 -17.36 7.29 14.19
N ASP A 196 -18.12 7.22 15.28
CA ASP A 196 -18.35 8.37 16.18
C ASP A 196 -17.04 8.86 16.82
N GLU A 197 -16.19 7.94 17.30
CA GLU A 197 -14.88 8.27 17.87
C GLU A 197 -13.94 8.89 16.82
N PHE A 198 -14.00 8.42 15.57
CA PHE A 198 -13.27 9.03 14.46
C PHE A 198 -13.72 10.47 14.19
N LEU A 199 -15.03 10.74 14.15
CA LEU A 199 -15.55 12.10 13.97
C LEU A 199 -15.15 13.03 15.13
N GLU A 200 -15.24 12.56 16.37
CA GLU A 200 -14.75 13.31 17.53
C GLU A 200 -13.25 13.59 17.42
N TYR A 201 -12.47 12.63 16.94
CA TYR A 201 -11.04 12.79 16.76
C TYR A 201 -10.70 13.80 15.66
N VAL A 202 -11.42 13.77 14.53
CA VAL A 202 -11.32 14.79 13.45
C VAL A 202 -11.59 16.18 14.00
N ASP A 203 -12.67 16.38 14.77
CA ASP A 203 -12.99 17.68 15.37
C ASP A 203 -11.89 18.13 16.35
N GLN A 204 -11.43 17.24 17.22
CA GLN A 204 -10.40 17.58 18.22
C GLN A 204 -9.03 17.90 17.60
N GLN A 205 -8.62 17.18 16.56
CA GLN A 205 -7.29 17.31 15.98
C GLN A 205 -7.20 18.36 14.87
N LEU A 206 -8.27 18.50 14.07
CA LEU A 206 -8.29 19.42 12.92
C LEU A 206 -9.16 20.67 13.18
N ASN A 207 -9.93 20.72 14.28
CA ASN A 207 -10.93 21.75 14.54
C ASN A 207 -11.88 21.90 13.33
N TYR A 208 -12.31 20.76 12.80
CA TYR A 208 -13.15 20.62 11.63
C TYR A 208 -14.34 19.71 11.94
N VAL A 209 -15.55 20.23 11.69
CA VAL A 209 -16.79 19.46 11.79
C VAL A 209 -17.30 19.22 10.36
N PRO A 210 -17.32 17.97 9.88
CA PRO A 210 -17.83 17.66 8.54
C PRO A 210 -19.30 18.07 8.37
N SER A 211 -19.68 18.43 7.14
CA SER A 211 -21.10 18.66 6.80
C SER A 211 -21.91 17.36 6.87
N GLU A 212 -23.24 17.44 7.01
CA GLU A 212 -24.12 16.25 7.03
C GLU A 212 -23.92 15.34 5.80
N VAL A 213 -23.72 15.94 4.62
CA VAL A 213 -23.42 15.20 3.39
C VAL A 213 -22.08 14.45 3.50
N ASN A 214 -21.06 15.09 4.08
CA ASN A 214 -19.75 14.46 4.26
C ASN A 214 -19.78 13.39 5.35
N ILE A 215 -20.61 13.54 6.38
CA ILE A 215 -20.80 12.52 7.42
C ILE A 215 -21.34 11.23 6.78
N ILE A 216 -22.37 11.32 5.94
CA ILE A 216 -22.93 10.15 5.25
C ILE A 216 -21.86 9.44 4.41
N LYS A 217 -21.12 10.19 3.60
CA LYS A 217 -20.02 9.63 2.77
C LYS A 217 -18.91 8.98 3.59
N LEU A 218 -18.56 9.60 4.72
CA LEU A 218 -17.54 9.06 5.61
C LEU A 218 -18.02 7.79 6.32
N GLU A 219 -19.30 7.72 6.68
CA GLU A 219 -19.91 6.53 7.30
C GLU A 219 -19.89 5.35 6.32
N GLU A 220 -20.28 5.58 5.06
CA GLU A 220 -20.23 4.58 3.99
C GLU A 220 -18.80 4.09 3.74
N ALA A 221 -17.83 5.02 3.65
CA ALA A 221 -16.41 4.67 3.54
C ALA A 221 -15.90 3.85 4.74
N TYR A 222 -16.32 4.21 5.96
CA TYR A 222 -15.97 3.46 7.17
C TYR A 222 -16.51 2.03 7.12
N ILE A 223 -17.76 1.85 6.68
CA ILE A 223 -18.37 0.54 6.50
C ILE A 223 -17.55 -0.30 5.51
N ILE A 224 -17.12 0.28 4.38
CA ILE A 224 -16.28 -0.43 3.40
C ILE A 224 -14.95 -0.86 4.02
N ILE A 225 -14.28 0.03 4.77
CA ILE A 225 -13.00 -0.28 5.40
C ILE A 225 -13.16 -1.33 6.52
N ASP A 226 -14.26 -1.32 7.26
CA ASP A 226 -14.57 -2.31 8.30
C ASP A 226 -14.81 -3.73 7.74
N LEU A 227 -15.07 -3.88 6.44
CA LEU A 227 -15.12 -5.20 5.78
C LEU A 227 -13.74 -5.84 5.63
N ILE A 228 -12.67 -5.07 5.83
CA ILE A 228 -11.30 -5.54 5.72
C ILE A 228 -10.87 -6.13 7.07
N GLU A 229 -11.13 -7.44 7.27
CA GLU A 229 -10.71 -8.20 8.47
C GLU A 229 -9.20 -8.44 8.55
#